data_AF-S4N1X7-F1
#
_entry.id   AF-S4N1X7-F1
#
_cell.length_a   1.000
_cell.length_b   1.000
_cell.length_c   1.000
_cell.angle_alpha   90.00
_cell.angle_beta   90.00
_cell.angle_gamma   90.00
#
_symmetry.space_group_name_H-M   'P 1'
#
loop_
_entity.id
_entity.type
_entity.pdbx_description
1 polymer ?
#
loop_
_entity_poly.entity_id
_entity_poly.type
_entity_poly.pdbx_seq_one_letter_code
_entity_poly.pdbx_strand_id
1 'polypeptide(L)'
;MNMPWWQELWRRHAHITTPLRARGLPCDIEFGLSAYIVRVSLPDDSYLIISPPQEPPSDHPPGDPEGWIATREHPDDQTLFEVLYDSAPSNNPGTRRRPKARHGGSAQPMIEAIDLRLAQLGLLPHPALPHESPHVHPAQPTPPPPSRDISGTPGRGPAYVYGDALRDLTDRLNAAESHADAAALLHQILEPTDGLLAQLGEFFEAAGEKAKEAEEDDGFDLSYDLADAAAEIRSLGEVLHVAEDRMRALTPLAPAPRLPSTPARAPSLPPRALPSAPPRHTR
;
A
#
# COMPACT_ATOMS: atom_id res chain seq x y z
N MET A 1 -0.40 -18.86 13.40
CA MET A 1 -1.20 -18.21 12.34
C MET A 1 -0.71 -16.78 12.22
N ASN A 2 -0.14 -16.40 11.08
CA ASN A 2 0.28 -15.02 10.82
C ASN A 2 -0.99 -14.20 10.52
N MET A 3 -1.25 -13.16 11.30
CA MET A 3 -2.34 -12.23 10.99
C MET A 3 -1.95 -11.44 9.74
N PRO A 4 -2.83 -11.28 8.74
CA PRO A 4 -2.56 -10.45 7.57
C PRO A 4 -2.08 -9.06 8.02
N TRP A 5 -1.04 -8.54 7.37
CA TRP A 5 -0.40 -7.28 7.77
C TRP A 5 -1.37 -6.10 7.85
N TRP A 6 -2.38 -6.05 6.97
CA TRP A 6 -3.43 -5.03 7.00
C TRP A 6 -4.30 -5.14 8.25
N GLN A 7 -4.61 -6.35 8.74
CA GLN A 7 -5.37 -6.54 9.98
C GLN A 7 -4.57 -6.07 11.19
N GLU A 8 -3.27 -6.34 11.22
CA GLU A 8 -2.38 -5.85 12.27
C GLU A 8 -2.24 -4.32 12.23
N LEU A 9 -2.19 -3.72 11.04
CA LEU A 9 -2.20 -2.27 10.85
C LEU A 9 -3.49 -1.64 11.43
N TRP A 10 -4.65 -2.19 11.07
CA TRP A 10 -5.95 -1.76 11.61
C TRP A 10 -6.03 -1.93 13.14
N ARG A 11 -5.50 -3.04 13.66
CA ARG A 11 -5.43 -3.29 15.10
C ARG A 11 -4.57 -2.25 15.82
N ARG A 12 -3.43 -1.88 15.26
CA ARG A 12 -2.55 -0.85 15.84
C ARG A 12 -3.22 0.52 15.86
N HIS A 13 -3.96 0.88 14.81
CA HIS A 13 -4.70 2.15 14.72
C HIS A 13 -6.09 2.11 15.39
N ALA A 14 -6.45 1.03 16.09
CA ALA A 14 -7.78 0.88 16.69
C ALA A 14 -8.08 1.98 17.73
N HIS A 15 -7.07 2.45 18.45
CA HIS A 15 -7.19 3.50 19.47
C HIS A 15 -7.53 4.89 18.89
N ILE A 16 -7.42 5.08 17.56
CA ILE A 16 -7.82 6.29 16.82
C ILE A 16 -9.09 6.02 16.01
N THR A 17 -9.09 4.93 15.24
CA THR A 17 -10.17 4.63 14.31
C THR A 17 -11.47 4.20 15.00
N THR A 18 -11.39 3.51 16.14
CA THR A 18 -12.58 3.09 16.90
C THR A 18 -13.38 4.29 17.44
N PRO A 19 -12.77 5.26 18.17
CA PRO A 19 -13.52 6.41 18.65
C PRO A 19 -14.10 7.25 17.50
N LEU A 20 -13.36 7.48 16.42
CA LEU A 20 -13.86 8.27 15.29
C LEU A 20 -15.05 7.59 14.59
N ARG A 21 -14.97 6.27 14.37
CA ARG A 21 -16.10 5.50 13.81
C ARG A 21 -17.32 5.46 14.71
N ALA A 22 -17.14 5.43 16.03
CA ALA A 22 -18.24 5.51 16.98
C ALA A 22 -19.04 6.83 16.86
N ARG A 23 -18.44 7.87 16.26
CA ARG A 23 -19.09 9.15 15.94
C ARG A 23 -19.69 9.19 14.54
N GLY A 24 -19.70 8.08 13.83
CA GLY A 24 -20.20 7.99 12.45
C GLY A 24 -19.25 8.57 11.40
N LEU A 25 -17.98 8.81 11.76
CA LEU A 25 -16.98 9.32 10.82
C LEU A 25 -16.31 8.14 10.10
N PRO A 26 -16.41 8.05 8.76
CA PRO A 26 -15.70 7.04 7.98
C PRO A 26 -14.19 7.27 8.07
N CYS A 27 -13.43 6.24 8.43
CA CYS A 27 -11.98 6.30 8.52
C CYS A 27 -11.37 5.26 7.59
N ASP A 28 -10.31 5.67 6.88
CA ASP A 28 -9.39 4.79 6.18
C ASP A 28 -7.96 4.96 6.73
N ILE A 29 -7.11 3.95 6.51
CA ILE A 29 -5.69 4.01 6.81
C ILE A 29 -4.94 3.98 5.50
N GLU A 30 -4.25 5.06 5.20
CA GLU A 30 -3.51 5.25 3.95
C GLU A 30 -2.02 5.38 4.27
N PHE A 31 -1.18 5.01 3.32
CA PHE A 31 0.25 5.32 3.41
C PHE A 31 0.46 6.72 2.82
N GLY A 32 0.79 7.69 3.68
CA GLY A 32 1.13 9.05 3.27
C GLY A 32 2.57 9.16 2.79
N LEU A 33 3.13 10.37 2.82
CA LEU A 33 4.49 10.65 2.32
C LEU A 33 5.58 9.77 2.98
N SER A 34 5.50 9.54 4.29
CA SER A 34 6.52 8.75 5.02
C SER A 34 5.97 7.78 6.06
N ALA A 35 4.67 7.83 6.34
CA ALA A 35 4.06 7.07 7.41
C ALA A 35 2.59 6.76 7.14
N TYR A 36 2.06 5.77 7.84
CA TYR A 36 0.63 5.48 7.83
C TYR A 36 -0.14 6.61 8.52
N ILE A 37 -1.15 7.13 7.82
CA ILE A 37 -2.04 8.19 8.27
C ILE A 37 -3.46 7.65 8.38
N VAL A 38 -4.25 8.23 9.27
CA VAL A 38 -5.70 7.99 9.31
C VAL A 38 -6.38 9.14 8.59
N ARG A 39 -7.06 8.82 7.49
CA ARG A 39 -7.86 9.77 6.71
C ARG A 39 -9.33 9.62 7.06
N VAL A 40 -10.02 10.72 7.29
CA VAL A 40 -11.40 10.75 7.74
C VAL A 40 -12.21 11.70 6.87
N SER A 41 -13.29 11.21 6.28
CA SER A 41 -14.22 12.04 5.50
C SER A 41 -15.18 12.78 6.44
N LEU A 42 -15.30 14.10 6.26
CA LEU A 42 -16.21 14.95 7.01
C LEU A 42 -17.48 15.24 6.18
N PRO A 43 -18.61 15.65 6.82
CA PRO A 43 -19.89 15.86 6.13
C PRO A 43 -19.93 17.03 5.13
N ASP A 44 -18.92 17.88 5.14
CA ASP A 44 -18.79 19.08 4.32
C ASP A 44 -17.75 18.91 3.19
N ASP A 45 -17.51 17.65 2.79
CA ASP A 45 -16.56 17.24 1.76
C ASP A 45 -15.08 17.54 2.07
N SER A 46 -14.79 18.08 3.25
CA SER A 46 -13.43 18.21 3.77
C SER A 46 -12.91 16.89 4.37
N TYR A 47 -11.60 16.81 4.57
CA TYR A 47 -10.94 15.65 5.16
C TYR A 47 -10.21 16.05 6.44
N LEU A 48 -10.25 15.15 7.42
CA LEU A 48 -9.38 15.17 8.58
C LEU A 48 -8.27 14.15 8.36
N ILE A 49 -7.02 14.61 8.45
CA ILE A 49 -5.82 13.78 8.39
C ILE A 49 -5.20 13.72 9.77
N ILE A 50 -4.93 12.51 10.25
CA ILE A 50 -4.22 12.24 11.50
C ILE A 50 -2.93 11.49 11.16
N SER A 51 -1.80 12.11 11.44
CA SER A 51 -0.48 11.59 11.07
C SER A 51 0.50 11.66 12.24
N PRO A 52 1.51 10.77 12.27
CA PRO A 52 2.66 10.96 13.14
C PRO A 52 3.53 12.14 12.65
N PRO A 53 4.45 12.65 13.48
CA PRO A 53 5.43 13.65 13.07
C PRO A 53 6.21 13.17 11.83
N GLN A 54 6.33 14.03 10.83
CA GLN A 54 7.00 13.70 9.57
C GLN A 54 8.53 13.87 9.65
N GLU A 55 9.02 14.77 10.52
CA GLU A 55 10.45 15.05 10.65
C GLU A 55 10.92 15.14 12.13
N PRO A 56 11.89 14.32 12.54
CA PRO A 56 12.44 13.18 11.79
C PRO A 56 11.40 12.07 11.58
N PRO A 57 11.59 11.18 10.59
CA PRO A 57 10.79 9.97 10.46
C PRO A 57 10.78 9.22 11.80
N SER A 58 9.59 8.85 12.26
CA SER A 58 9.44 8.14 13.52
C SER A 58 10.00 6.71 13.39
N ASP A 59 10.95 6.35 14.27
CA ASP A 59 11.41 4.95 14.41
C ASP A 59 10.35 4.04 15.07
N HIS A 60 9.19 4.61 15.45
CA HIS A 60 8.13 3.88 16.12
C HIS A 60 7.30 3.02 15.16
N PRO A 61 6.75 1.89 15.64
CA PRO A 61 5.85 1.08 14.83
C PRO A 61 4.60 1.89 14.42
N PRO A 62 4.02 1.60 13.23
CA PRO A 62 2.78 2.26 12.79
C PRO A 62 1.68 2.18 13.84
N GLY A 63 1.07 3.33 14.16
CA GLY A 63 0.02 3.44 15.18
C GLY A 63 0.51 3.63 16.61
N ASP A 64 1.81 3.81 16.88
CA ASP A 64 2.31 4.17 18.23
C ASP A 64 3.45 5.21 18.19
N PRO A 65 3.22 6.39 17.59
CA PRO A 65 4.24 7.42 17.47
C PRO A 65 4.47 8.19 18.78
N GLU A 66 5.56 8.95 18.82
CA GLU A 66 5.91 9.85 19.92
C GLU A 66 4.98 11.07 20.04
N GLY A 67 4.19 11.36 19.00
CA GLY A 67 3.24 12.48 18.92
C GLY A 67 2.21 12.28 17.82
N TRP A 68 1.19 13.12 17.79
CA TRP A 68 0.18 13.15 16.73
C TRP A 68 -0.04 14.56 16.23
N ILE A 69 -0.24 14.67 14.92
CA ILE A 69 -0.67 15.88 14.24
C ILE A 69 -2.03 15.56 13.60
N ALA A 70 -3.01 16.43 13.82
CA ALA A 70 -4.33 16.33 13.21
C ALA A 70 -4.64 17.62 12.45
N THR A 71 -4.84 17.52 11.15
CA THR A 71 -5.14 18.64 10.25
C THR A 71 -6.48 18.42 9.56
N ARG A 72 -7.15 19.51 9.22
CA ARG A 72 -8.32 19.51 8.36
C ARG A 72 -7.99 20.27 7.09
N GLU A 73 -8.38 19.73 5.96
CA GLU A 73 -8.12 20.28 4.63
C GLU A 73 -9.27 19.97 3.67
N HIS A 74 -9.39 20.75 2.61
CA HIS A 74 -10.39 20.55 1.56
C HIS A 74 -9.67 20.41 0.21
N PRO A 75 -10.03 19.42 -0.63
CA PRO A 75 -9.32 19.15 -1.88
C PRO A 75 -9.37 20.33 -2.85
N ASP A 76 -10.50 21.04 -2.89
CA ASP A 76 -10.71 22.18 -3.79
C ASP A 76 -10.48 23.55 -3.12
N ASP A 77 -10.19 23.58 -1.82
CA ASP A 77 -10.01 24.83 -1.06
C ASP A 77 -8.79 24.73 -0.15
N GLN A 78 -7.64 25.12 -0.71
CA GLN A 78 -6.36 25.15 0.01
C GLN A 78 -6.36 26.17 1.17
N THR A 79 -7.28 27.15 1.17
CA THR A 79 -7.38 28.13 2.27
C THR A 79 -7.99 27.54 3.53
N LEU A 80 -8.61 26.35 3.42
CA LEU A 80 -9.25 25.65 4.53
C LEU A 80 -8.25 24.91 5.45
N PHE A 81 -6.97 24.84 5.09
CA PHE A 81 -5.97 24.13 5.89
C PHE A 81 -5.94 24.61 7.34
N GLU A 82 -6.27 23.72 8.27
CA GLU A 82 -6.36 24.01 9.70
C GLU A 82 -5.68 22.93 10.54
N VAL A 83 -4.77 23.31 11.44
CA VAL A 83 -4.17 22.40 12.43
C VAL A 83 -5.06 22.31 13.67
N LEU A 84 -5.79 21.20 13.82
CA LEU A 84 -6.68 20.96 14.96
C LEU A 84 -5.91 20.55 16.22
N TYR A 85 -4.90 19.70 16.03
CA TYR A 85 -4.10 19.15 17.11
C TYR A 85 -2.66 18.92 16.68
N ASP A 86 -1.72 19.17 17.60
CA ASP A 86 -0.31 18.93 17.37
C ASP A 86 0.37 18.68 18.73
N SER A 87 0.71 17.43 19.00
CA SER A 87 1.53 17.01 20.14
C SER A 87 2.96 16.61 19.74
N ALA A 88 3.38 16.89 18.51
CA ALA A 88 4.70 16.54 18.02
C ALA A 88 5.78 17.19 18.92
N PRO A 89 6.85 16.44 19.25
CA PRO A 89 7.98 17.01 19.96
C PRO A 89 8.62 18.12 19.11
N SER A 90 8.94 19.25 19.74
CA SER A 90 9.65 20.32 19.04
C SER A 90 11.15 20.00 19.05
N ASN A 91 11.75 19.90 17.87
CA ASN A 91 13.19 19.65 17.71
C ASN A 91 14.06 20.88 17.98
N ASN A 92 13.45 22.04 18.26
CA ASN A 92 14.17 23.31 18.42
C ASN A 92 14.56 23.53 19.90
N PRO A 93 15.85 23.48 20.27
CA PRO A 93 16.29 23.69 21.64
C PRO A 93 16.15 25.17 22.01
N GLY A 94 14.96 25.57 22.45
CA GLY A 94 14.67 26.95 22.87
C GLY A 94 13.21 27.38 22.72
N THR A 95 12.39 26.64 21.98
CA THR A 95 10.96 26.90 21.90
C THR A 95 10.25 26.46 23.18
N ARG A 96 9.35 27.31 23.70
CA ARG A 96 8.47 26.89 24.79
C ARG A 96 7.66 25.68 24.32
N ARG A 97 7.76 24.57 25.06
CA ARG A 97 7.02 23.35 24.79
C ARG A 97 5.52 23.68 24.70
N ARG A 98 4.90 23.36 23.57
CA ARG A 98 3.45 23.58 23.38
C ARG A 98 2.70 22.80 24.45
N PRO A 99 1.56 23.31 24.98
CA PRO A 99 0.79 22.60 26.00
C PRO A 99 0.40 21.18 25.58
N LYS A 100 0.10 20.97 24.30
CA LYS A 100 -0.28 19.68 23.70
C LYS A 100 0.89 18.68 23.62
N ALA A 101 2.13 19.15 23.51
CA ALA A 101 3.31 18.28 23.39
C ALA A 101 3.59 17.42 24.65
N ARG A 102 2.97 17.73 25.79
CA ARG A 102 3.02 16.88 26.99
C ARG A 102 2.22 15.59 26.87
N HIS A 103 1.30 15.52 25.91
CA HIS A 103 0.42 14.37 25.70
C HIS A 103 1.08 13.28 24.82
N GLY A 104 2.15 13.60 24.09
CA GLY A 104 2.89 12.67 23.24
C GLY A 104 1.97 11.91 22.28
N GLY A 105 2.23 10.61 22.11
CA GLY A 105 1.45 9.65 21.31
C GLY A 105 0.07 9.28 21.83
N SER A 106 -0.41 9.91 22.91
CA SER A 106 -1.75 9.62 23.42
C SER A 106 -2.82 10.13 22.46
N ALA A 107 -3.66 9.23 21.95
CA ALA A 107 -4.77 9.59 21.07
C ALA A 107 -5.92 10.29 21.80
N GLN A 108 -6.12 10.05 23.10
CA GLN A 108 -7.31 10.57 23.80
C GLN A 108 -7.40 12.11 23.77
N PRO A 109 -6.36 12.89 24.13
CA PRO A 109 -6.44 14.35 24.07
C PRO A 109 -6.58 14.90 22.65
N MET A 110 -6.12 14.14 21.65
CA MET A 110 -6.29 14.47 20.25
C MET A 110 -7.76 14.28 19.82
N ILE A 111 -8.37 13.14 20.16
CA ILE A 111 -9.78 12.88 19.87
C ILE A 111 -10.68 13.92 20.54
N GLU A 112 -10.40 14.30 21.79
CA GLU A 112 -11.15 15.36 22.49
C GLU A 112 -11.04 16.73 21.78
N ALA A 113 -9.85 17.06 21.25
CA ALA A 113 -9.65 18.30 20.49
C ALA A 113 -10.38 18.28 19.14
N ILE A 114 -10.36 17.15 18.44
CA ILE A 114 -11.11 16.94 17.20
C ILE A 114 -12.61 17.10 17.48
N ASP A 115 -13.14 16.45 18.51
CA ASP A 115 -14.55 16.55 18.88
C ASP A 115 -14.98 17.98 19.16
N LEU A 116 -14.22 18.68 19.99
CA LEU A 116 -14.51 20.07 20.34
C LEU A 116 -14.57 20.93 19.07
N ARG A 117 -13.64 20.73 18.13
CA ARG A 117 -13.59 21.52 16.91
C ARG A 117 -14.69 21.15 15.92
N LEU A 118 -14.93 19.87 15.69
CA LEU A 118 -16.01 19.41 14.81
C LEU A 118 -17.39 19.81 15.37
N ALA A 119 -17.57 19.83 16.69
CA ALA A 119 -18.79 20.34 17.32
C ALA A 119 -18.98 21.86 17.07
N GLN A 120 -17.91 22.66 17.17
CA GLN A 120 -17.97 24.09 16.86
C GLN A 120 -18.34 24.37 15.41
N LEU A 121 -17.93 23.50 14.49
CA LEU A 121 -18.22 23.59 13.06
C LEU A 121 -19.57 22.95 12.69
N GLY A 122 -20.23 22.24 13.62
CA GLY A 122 -21.45 21.49 13.33
C GLY A 122 -21.25 20.26 12.45
N LEU A 123 -20.02 19.73 12.40
CA LEU A 123 -19.60 18.63 11.52
C LEU A 123 -19.62 17.26 12.18
N LEU A 124 -20.01 17.16 13.46
CA LEU A 124 -20.22 15.87 14.09
C LEU A 124 -21.51 15.25 13.53
N PRO A 125 -21.44 14.01 12.99
CA PRO A 125 -22.63 13.28 12.61
C PRO A 125 -23.52 13.14 13.85
N HIS A 126 -24.76 13.58 13.73
CA HIS A 126 -25.73 13.34 14.79
C HIS A 126 -25.97 11.83 14.87
N PRO A 127 -26.06 11.23 16.07
CA PRO A 127 -26.41 9.83 16.17
C PRO A 127 -27.77 9.66 15.47
N ALA A 128 -27.79 8.92 14.37
CA ALA A 128 -29.02 8.41 13.81
C ALA A 128 -29.63 7.54 14.91
N LEU A 129 -30.68 8.05 15.56
CA LEU A 129 -31.48 7.29 16.51
C LEU A 129 -31.89 5.98 15.82
N PRO A 130 -31.69 4.81 16.44
CA PRO A 130 -32.08 3.54 15.85
C PRO A 130 -33.59 3.33 16.01
N HIS A 131 -34.43 4.22 15.49
CA HIS A 131 -35.86 4.00 15.31
C HIS A 131 -36.43 4.99 14.30
N GLU A 132 -36.50 4.58 13.04
CA GLU A 132 -37.74 4.64 12.27
C GLU A 132 -37.62 3.75 11.04
N SER A 133 -37.94 2.47 11.25
CA SER A 133 -38.47 1.64 10.17
C SER A 133 -39.78 2.27 9.66
N PRO A 134 -40.08 2.09 8.38
CA PRO A 134 -40.80 3.05 7.56
C PRO A 134 -42.26 3.20 7.98
N HIS A 135 -42.71 4.44 8.13
CA HIS A 135 -44.14 4.73 8.16
C HIS A 135 -44.77 4.33 6.82
N VAL A 136 -45.43 3.17 6.86
CA VAL A 136 -46.50 2.77 5.95
C VAL A 136 -47.55 3.87 5.96
N HIS A 137 -47.58 4.69 4.91
CA HIS A 137 -48.78 5.42 4.54
C HIS A 137 -49.63 4.57 3.60
N PRO A 138 -50.94 4.38 3.88
CA PRO A 138 -51.83 3.74 2.94
C PRO A 138 -52.10 4.67 1.74
N ALA A 139 -52.24 4.03 0.59
CA ALA A 139 -52.27 4.61 -0.75
C ALA A 139 -53.40 5.63 -1.01
N GLN A 140 -53.10 6.64 -1.82
CA GLN A 140 -53.94 6.94 -2.99
C GLN A 140 -53.10 7.43 -4.19
N PRO A 141 -53.41 7.00 -5.42
CA PRO A 141 -52.52 7.07 -6.57
C PRO A 141 -52.68 8.38 -7.33
N THR A 142 -51.56 9.04 -7.63
CA THR A 142 -51.49 10.12 -8.63
C THR A 142 -50.69 9.58 -9.82
N PRO A 143 -51.22 9.62 -11.07
CA PRO A 143 -50.53 9.07 -12.22
C PRO A 143 -49.31 9.95 -12.59
N PRO A 144 -48.16 9.35 -12.95
CA PRO A 144 -47.02 10.12 -13.44
C PRO A 144 -47.27 10.63 -14.87
N PRO A 145 -46.87 11.86 -15.22
CA PRO A 145 -46.75 12.28 -16.60
C PRO A 145 -45.59 11.53 -17.29
N PRO A 146 -45.64 11.37 -18.62
CA PRO A 146 -44.88 10.36 -19.36
C PRO A 146 -43.37 10.60 -19.27
N SER A 147 -42.65 9.52 -18.99
CA SER A 147 -41.21 9.39 -19.15
C SER A 147 -40.82 9.88 -20.54
N ARG A 148 -40.09 10.98 -20.61
CA ARG A 148 -39.29 11.28 -21.78
C ARG A 148 -38.18 10.25 -21.80
N ASP A 149 -38.34 9.27 -22.68
CA ASP A 149 -37.27 8.46 -23.21
C ASP A 149 -36.14 9.40 -23.65
N ILE A 150 -35.13 9.51 -22.80
CA ILE A 150 -33.77 9.76 -23.26
C ILE A 150 -32.99 8.53 -22.79
N SER A 151 -33.24 7.43 -23.51
CA SER A 151 -32.23 6.42 -23.74
C SER A 151 -30.96 7.15 -24.18
N GLY A 152 -29.99 7.13 -23.29
CA GLY A 152 -28.71 7.78 -23.48
C GLY A 152 -27.83 7.52 -22.28
N THR A 153 -27.77 6.26 -21.83
CA THR A 153 -26.71 5.77 -20.96
C THR A 153 -25.39 6.03 -21.69
N PRO A 154 -24.51 6.94 -21.25
CA PRO A 154 -23.11 6.71 -21.53
C PRO A 154 -22.74 5.52 -20.65
N GLY A 155 -22.44 4.38 -21.27
CA GLY A 155 -21.93 3.23 -20.55
C GLY A 155 -20.84 3.71 -19.62
N ARG A 156 -21.04 3.53 -18.31
CA ARG A 156 -20.00 3.74 -17.30
C ARG A 156 -18.96 2.68 -17.59
N GLY A 157 -18.02 3.00 -18.48
CA GLY A 157 -16.81 2.23 -18.65
C GLY A 157 -16.07 2.14 -17.31
N PRO A 158 -15.14 1.19 -17.17
CA PRO A 158 -14.36 1.06 -15.95
C PRO A 158 -13.76 2.43 -15.58
N ALA A 159 -14.17 2.99 -14.45
CA ALA A 159 -13.77 4.32 -14.01
C ALA A 159 -12.25 4.42 -13.78
N TYR A 160 -11.59 3.26 -13.61
CA TYR A 160 -10.17 3.13 -13.32
C TYR A 160 -9.55 1.99 -14.13
N VAL A 161 -9.50 2.12 -15.47
CA VAL A 161 -8.99 1.07 -16.39
C VAL A 161 -7.63 0.50 -15.94
N TYR A 162 -6.68 1.36 -15.59
CA TYR A 162 -5.34 0.95 -15.14
C TYR A 162 -5.33 0.34 -13.73
N GLY A 163 -6.23 0.79 -12.85
CA GLY A 163 -6.42 0.23 -11.52
C GLY A 163 -7.03 -1.17 -11.58
N ASP A 164 -7.98 -1.39 -12.48
CA ASP A 164 -8.56 -2.71 -12.73
C ASP A 164 -7.52 -3.66 -13.34
N ALA A 165 -6.68 -3.18 -14.28
CA ALA A 165 -5.58 -3.98 -14.84
C ALA A 165 -4.55 -4.40 -13.79
N LEU A 166 -4.21 -3.51 -12.84
CA LEU A 166 -3.34 -3.81 -11.70
C LEU A 166 -3.96 -4.81 -10.74
N ARG A 167 -5.26 -4.70 -10.48
CA ARG A 167 -6.01 -5.67 -9.67
C ARG A 167 -5.99 -7.05 -10.32
N ASP A 168 -6.27 -7.14 -11.62
CA ASP A 168 -6.21 -8.39 -12.38
C ASP A 168 -4.80 -8.99 -12.40
N LEU A 169 -3.75 -8.16 -12.45
CA LEU A 169 -2.36 -8.63 -12.35
C LEU A 169 -2.07 -9.21 -10.96
N THR A 170 -2.56 -8.55 -9.90
CA THR A 170 -2.42 -9.00 -8.51
C THR A 170 -3.18 -10.30 -8.26
N ASP A 171 -4.39 -10.44 -8.81
CA ASP A 171 -5.18 -11.67 -8.70
C ASP A 171 -4.48 -12.84 -9.42
N ARG A 172 -3.89 -12.60 -10.59
CA ARG A 172 -3.05 -13.59 -11.28
C ARG A 172 -1.82 -13.98 -10.48
N LEU A 173 -1.18 -13.02 -9.79
CA LEU A 173 -0.04 -13.29 -8.91
C LEU A 173 -0.44 -14.17 -7.73
N ASN A 174 -1.59 -13.87 -7.11
CA ASN A 174 -2.13 -14.66 -5.99
C ASN A 174 -2.57 -16.07 -6.42
N ALA A 175 -2.98 -16.24 -7.68
CA ALA A 175 -3.36 -17.51 -8.26
C ALA A 175 -2.19 -18.32 -8.84
N ALA A 176 -0.96 -17.78 -8.84
CA ALA A 176 0.19 -18.44 -9.44
C ALA A 176 0.53 -19.76 -8.72
N GLU A 177 0.61 -20.86 -9.48
CA GLU A 177 0.91 -22.19 -8.93
C GLU A 177 2.42 -22.41 -8.71
N SER A 178 3.27 -21.56 -9.29
CA SER A 178 4.72 -21.64 -9.17
C SER A 178 5.38 -20.28 -8.95
N HIS A 179 6.53 -20.27 -8.29
CA HIS A 179 7.32 -19.04 -8.14
C HIS A 179 7.90 -18.57 -9.48
N ALA A 180 8.05 -19.45 -10.47
CA ALA A 180 8.45 -19.07 -11.83
C ALA A 180 7.36 -18.26 -12.54
N ASP A 181 6.09 -18.64 -12.38
CA ASP A 181 4.94 -17.89 -12.92
C ASP A 181 4.78 -16.55 -12.19
N ALA A 182 4.96 -16.54 -10.87
CA ALA A 182 4.97 -15.31 -10.09
C ALA A 182 6.11 -14.37 -10.52
N ALA A 183 7.30 -14.90 -10.81
CA ALA A 183 8.42 -14.11 -11.33
C ALA A 183 8.12 -13.52 -12.71
N ALA A 184 7.43 -14.25 -13.60
CA ALA A 184 7.03 -13.74 -14.91
C ALA A 184 5.99 -12.61 -14.81
N LEU A 185 5.11 -12.65 -13.80
CA LEU A 185 4.19 -11.55 -13.51
C LEU A 185 4.92 -10.35 -12.89
N LEU A 186 5.88 -10.60 -12.01
CA LEU A 186 6.73 -9.54 -11.43
C LEU A 186 7.60 -8.84 -12.48
N HIS A 187 8.06 -9.58 -13.49
CA HIS A 187 8.79 -9.02 -14.63
C HIS A 187 8.00 -7.92 -15.35
N GLN A 188 6.68 -8.05 -15.50
CA GLN A 188 5.85 -7.00 -16.13
C GLN A 188 5.85 -5.68 -15.35
N ILE A 189 6.19 -5.70 -14.06
CA ILE A 189 6.29 -4.51 -13.22
C ILE A 189 7.71 -3.95 -13.24
N LEU A 190 8.71 -4.83 -13.14
CA LEU A 190 10.11 -4.48 -12.89
C LEU A 190 10.98 -4.38 -14.15
N GLU A 191 10.47 -4.75 -15.33
CA GLU A 191 11.24 -4.61 -16.56
C GLU A 191 11.70 -3.14 -16.71
N PRO A 192 13.01 -2.88 -16.90
CA PRO A 192 13.60 -1.55 -16.75
C PRO A 192 13.19 -0.53 -17.82
N THR A 193 12.61 -0.96 -18.94
CA THR A 193 12.30 -0.12 -20.11
C THR A 193 10.79 -0.02 -20.34
N ASP A 194 10.13 -1.16 -20.45
CA ASP A 194 8.72 -1.33 -20.80
C ASP A 194 7.88 -1.77 -19.60
N GLY A 195 8.51 -2.02 -18.45
CA GLY A 195 7.81 -2.38 -17.22
C GLY A 195 6.96 -1.24 -16.68
N LEU A 196 5.97 -1.60 -15.88
CA LEU A 196 5.02 -0.62 -15.33
C LEU A 196 5.69 0.52 -14.56
N LEU A 197 6.74 0.23 -13.78
CA LEU A 197 7.44 1.29 -13.02
C LEU A 197 8.14 2.28 -13.97
N ALA A 198 8.77 1.79 -15.05
CA ALA A 198 9.41 2.66 -16.03
C ALA A 198 8.38 3.57 -16.71
N GLN A 199 7.27 2.99 -17.17
CA GLN A 199 6.17 3.73 -17.81
C GLN A 199 5.50 4.74 -16.87
N LEU A 200 5.38 4.40 -15.58
CA LEU A 200 4.82 5.31 -14.59
C LEU A 200 5.76 6.50 -14.32
N GLY A 201 7.07 6.26 -14.26
CA GLY A 201 8.06 7.34 -14.17
C GLY A 201 8.00 8.29 -15.36
N GLU A 202 7.93 7.77 -16.59
CA GLU A 202 7.76 8.59 -17.80
C GLU A 202 6.45 9.39 -17.78
N PHE A 203 5.36 8.79 -17.30
CA PHE A 203 4.08 9.47 -17.18
C PHE A 203 4.15 10.67 -16.22
N PHE A 204 4.77 10.51 -15.05
CA PHE A 204 4.91 11.59 -14.07
C PHE A 204 5.83 12.71 -14.58
N GLU A 205 6.90 12.37 -15.28
CA GLU A 205 7.76 13.36 -15.93
C GLU A 205 7.00 14.16 -17.00
N ALA A 206 6.20 13.50 -17.83
CA ALA A 206 5.34 14.16 -18.80
C ALA A 206 4.25 15.03 -18.14
N ALA A 207 3.69 14.58 -17.02
CA ALA A 207 2.74 15.37 -16.23
C ALA A 207 3.41 16.62 -15.62
N GLY A 208 4.65 16.51 -15.17
CA GLY A 208 5.44 17.64 -14.68
C GLY A 208 5.72 18.67 -15.78
N GLU A 209 6.09 18.23 -16.98
CA GLU A 209 6.22 19.12 -18.15
C GLU A 209 4.88 19.80 -18.49
N LYS A 210 3.76 19.07 -18.37
CA LYS A 210 2.44 19.66 -18.57
C LYS A 210 2.09 20.70 -17.51
N ALA A 211 2.51 20.52 -16.26
CA ALA A 211 2.28 21.47 -15.18
C ALA A 211 3.03 22.80 -15.40
N LYS A 212 4.25 22.75 -15.97
CA LYS A 212 5.04 23.95 -16.29
C LYS A 212 4.36 24.87 -17.31
N GLU A 213 3.44 24.36 -18.14
CA GLU A 213 2.68 25.17 -19.09
C GLU A 213 1.75 26.20 -18.40
N ALA A 214 1.46 26.04 -17.11
CA ALA A 214 0.66 27.02 -16.37
C ALA A 214 1.35 28.39 -16.24
N GLU A 215 2.69 28.46 -16.39
CA GLU A 215 3.51 29.67 -16.19
C GLU A 215 3.30 30.36 -14.82
N GLU A 216 2.74 29.64 -13.85
CA GLU A 216 2.48 30.05 -12.47
C GLU A 216 3.45 29.33 -11.52
N ASP A 217 3.80 29.98 -10.40
CA ASP A 217 4.70 29.38 -9.38
C ASP A 217 4.19 28.01 -8.92
N ASP A 218 2.88 27.86 -8.71
CA ASP A 218 2.23 26.60 -8.33
C ASP A 218 2.44 25.48 -9.38
N GLY A 219 2.52 25.83 -10.67
CA GLY A 219 2.80 24.89 -11.76
C GLY A 219 4.25 24.40 -11.76
N PHE A 220 5.19 25.25 -11.33
CA PHE A 220 6.59 24.87 -11.16
C PHE A 220 6.79 23.98 -9.94
N ASP A 221 6.17 24.32 -8.80
CA ASP A 221 6.21 23.49 -7.59
C ASP A 221 5.65 22.09 -7.86
N LEU A 222 4.48 21.99 -8.49
CA LEU A 222 3.90 20.71 -8.90
C LEU A 222 4.82 19.94 -9.86
N SER A 223 5.52 20.63 -10.76
CA SER A 223 6.45 19.98 -11.67
C SER A 223 7.65 19.36 -10.95
N TYR A 224 8.11 19.98 -9.87
CA TYR A 224 9.17 19.43 -9.02
C TYR A 224 8.69 18.19 -8.26
N ASP A 225 7.50 18.24 -7.67
CA ASP A 225 6.91 17.10 -6.96
C ASP A 225 6.74 15.89 -7.90
N LEU A 226 6.25 16.11 -9.13
CA LEU A 226 6.06 15.03 -10.10
C LEU A 226 7.39 14.48 -10.62
N ALA A 227 8.41 15.31 -10.79
CA ALA A 227 9.74 14.87 -11.18
C ALA A 227 10.43 14.06 -10.06
N ASP A 228 10.24 14.45 -8.80
CA ASP A 228 10.75 13.73 -7.63
C ASP A 228 10.08 12.36 -7.52
N ALA A 229 8.75 12.29 -7.64
CA ALA A 229 8.01 11.02 -7.69
C ALA A 229 8.50 10.10 -8.83
N ALA A 230 8.76 10.64 -10.03
CA ALA A 230 9.32 9.87 -11.14
C ALA A 230 10.72 9.31 -10.83
N ALA A 231 11.55 10.06 -10.09
CA ALA A 231 12.86 9.61 -9.64
C ALA A 231 12.74 8.50 -8.58
N GLU A 232 11.84 8.63 -7.62
CA GLU A 232 11.59 7.61 -6.60
C GLU A 232 11.10 6.29 -7.21
N ILE A 233 10.18 6.36 -8.18
CA ILE A 233 9.66 5.18 -8.90
C ILE A 233 10.80 4.44 -9.63
N ARG A 234 11.68 5.17 -10.30
CA ARG A 234 12.86 4.58 -10.97
C ARG A 234 13.83 3.96 -9.96
N SER A 235 14.09 4.65 -8.85
CA SER A 235 14.90 4.13 -7.75
C SER A 235 14.31 2.83 -7.15
N LEU A 236 12.99 2.74 -7.02
CA LEU A 236 12.31 1.53 -6.56
C LEU A 236 12.55 0.36 -7.53
N GLY A 237 12.47 0.59 -8.84
CA GLY A 237 12.81 -0.40 -9.87
C GLY A 237 14.26 -0.90 -9.73
N GLU A 238 15.20 0.03 -9.53
CA GLU A 238 16.60 -0.32 -9.27
C GLU A 238 16.80 -1.10 -7.97
N VAL A 239 16.08 -0.78 -6.89
CA VAL A 239 16.15 -1.53 -5.63
C VAL A 239 15.63 -2.96 -5.82
N LEU A 240 14.58 -3.13 -6.62
CA LEU A 240 13.88 -4.39 -6.81
C LEU A 240 14.41 -5.23 -7.99
N HIS A 241 15.42 -4.78 -8.75
CA HIS A 241 15.90 -5.48 -9.95
C HIS A 241 16.25 -6.98 -9.74
N VAL A 242 16.73 -7.37 -8.55
CA VAL A 242 17.05 -8.78 -8.21
C VAL A 242 15.85 -9.58 -7.69
N ALA A 243 14.71 -8.94 -7.44
CA ALA A 243 13.55 -9.59 -6.83
C ALA A 243 12.96 -10.67 -7.74
N GLU A 244 12.96 -10.45 -9.04
CA GLU A 244 12.53 -11.44 -10.04
C GLU A 244 13.39 -12.72 -9.97
N ASP A 245 14.72 -12.57 -10.03
CA ASP A 245 15.65 -13.70 -9.97
C ASP A 245 15.57 -14.44 -8.64
N ARG A 246 15.42 -13.69 -7.53
CA ARG A 246 15.20 -14.27 -6.21
C ARG A 246 13.90 -15.06 -6.15
N MET A 247 12.82 -14.54 -6.73
CA MET A 247 11.52 -15.22 -6.78
C MET A 247 11.63 -16.50 -7.62
N ARG A 248 12.31 -16.45 -8.77
CA ARG A 248 12.56 -17.62 -9.61
C ARG A 248 13.35 -18.71 -8.87
N ALA A 249 14.33 -18.32 -8.06
CA ALA A 249 15.15 -19.21 -7.25
C ALA A 249 14.38 -19.92 -6.11
N LEU A 250 13.18 -19.44 -5.75
CA LEU A 250 12.30 -20.13 -4.77
C LEU A 250 11.62 -21.37 -5.38
N THR A 251 11.64 -21.55 -6.70
CA THR A 251 11.16 -22.77 -7.34
C THR A 251 12.15 -23.91 -7.04
N PRO A 252 11.73 -25.00 -6.38
CA PRO A 252 12.61 -26.14 -6.15
C PRO A 252 13.09 -26.68 -7.50
N LEU A 253 14.40 -26.66 -7.73
CA LEU A 253 14.99 -27.37 -8.85
C LEU A 253 14.61 -28.85 -8.68
N ALA A 254 13.84 -29.40 -9.63
CA ALA A 254 13.55 -30.83 -9.65
C ALA A 254 14.86 -31.61 -9.44
N PRO A 255 14.87 -32.69 -8.63
CA PRO A 255 16.08 -33.49 -8.47
C PRO A 255 16.51 -33.92 -9.86
N ALA A 256 17.78 -33.68 -10.20
CA ALA A 256 18.37 -34.12 -11.46
C ALA A 256 17.95 -35.57 -11.74
N PRO A 257 17.61 -35.93 -12.99
CA PRO A 257 17.34 -37.32 -13.34
C PRO A 257 18.50 -38.15 -12.82
N ARG A 258 18.24 -39.04 -11.86
CA ARG A 258 19.26 -39.97 -11.38
C ARG A 258 19.67 -40.76 -12.61
N LEU A 259 20.87 -40.50 -13.13
CA LEU A 259 21.49 -41.34 -14.13
C LEU A 259 21.36 -42.78 -13.63
N PRO A 260 20.86 -43.72 -14.46
CA PRO A 260 20.75 -45.12 -14.05
C PRO A 260 22.12 -45.56 -13.55
N SER A 261 22.16 -45.98 -12.29
CA SER A 261 23.35 -46.49 -11.65
C SER A 261 23.93 -47.60 -12.52
N THR A 262 25.06 -47.30 -13.14
CA THR A 262 25.87 -48.30 -13.83
C THR A 262 26.11 -49.45 -12.86
N PRO A 263 25.81 -50.71 -13.22
CA PRO A 263 26.08 -51.82 -12.33
C PRO A 263 27.58 -51.83 -12.02
N ALA A 264 27.89 -51.90 -10.73
CA ALA A 264 29.24 -51.93 -10.20
C ALA A 264 30.08 -52.97 -10.94
N ARG A 265 31.02 -52.48 -11.76
CA ARG A 265 32.07 -53.30 -12.34
C ARG A 265 32.94 -53.77 -11.18
N ALA A 266 32.92 -55.08 -10.94
CA ALA A 266 33.71 -55.73 -9.91
C ALA A 266 35.19 -55.32 -10.00
N PRO A 267 35.89 -55.19 -8.86
CA PRO A 267 37.32 -54.88 -8.86
C PRO A 267 38.11 -56.03 -9.51
N SER A 268 38.91 -55.68 -10.52
CA SER A 268 39.86 -56.60 -11.15
C SER A 268 40.88 -57.08 -10.10
N LEU A 269 40.81 -58.36 -9.74
CA LEU A 269 41.83 -59.04 -8.94
C LEU A 269 43.18 -59.04 -9.69
N PRO A 270 44.32 -58.91 -8.99
CA PRO A 270 45.64 -59.04 -9.61
C PRO A 270 45.86 -60.49 -10.09
N PRO A 271 46.62 -60.70 -11.19
CA PRO A 271 46.89 -62.04 -11.69
C PRO A 271 47.71 -62.85 -10.67
N ARG A 272 47.13 -63.99 -10.26
CA ARG A 272 47.73 -65.00 -9.40
C ARG A 272 48.87 -65.69 -10.16
N ALA A 273 50.08 -65.59 -9.64
CA ALA A 273 51.24 -66.34 -10.12
C ALA A 273 50.95 -67.86 -10.02
N LEU A 274 51.18 -68.57 -11.11
CA LEU A 274 51.11 -70.04 -11.17
C LEU A 274 52.33 -70.65 -10.45
N PRO A 275 52.15 -71.60 -9.51
CA PRO A 275 53.24 -72.37 -8.97
C PRO A 275 53.71 -73.45 -9.96
N SER A 276 55.02 -73.49 -10.12
CA SER A 276 55.80 -74.47 -10.88
C SER A 276 55.55 -75.91 -10.42
N ALA A 277 55.35 -76.83 -11.36
CA ALA A 277 55.48 -78.27 -11.14
C ALA A 277 56.79 -78.78 -11.77
N PRO A 278 57.67 -79.46 -11.01
CA PRO A 278 58.83 -80.20 -11.52
C PRO A 278 58.47 -81.71 -11.63
N PRO A 279 59.41 -82.64 -11.83
CA PRO A 279 60.64 -82.68 -12.65
C PRO A 279 60.68 -83.94 -13.56
N ARG A 280 61.68 -84.08 -14.44
CA ARG A 280 62.66 -85.20 -14.40
C ARG A 280 63.57 -85.28 -15.63
N HIS A 281 64.81 -85.63 -15.33
CA HIS A 281 65.93 -85.97 -16.21
C HIS A 281 65.69 -87.19 -17.10
N THR A 282 66.30 -87.15 -18.29
CA THR A 282 66.99 -88.25 -19.01
C THR A 282 67.71 -87.60 -20.20
N ARG A 283 68.90 -87.96 -20.66
CA ARG A 283 70.04 -88.78 -20.23
C ARG A 283 71.19 -88.31 -21.12
#